data_AF-A0A937VDM0-F1
#
_entry.id   AF-A0A937VDM0-F1
#
_cell.length_a   1.000
_cell.length_b   1.000
_cell.length_c   1.000
_cell.angle_alpha   90.00
_cell.angle_beta   90.00
_cell.angle_gamma   90.00
#
_symmetry.space_group_name_H-M   'P 1'
#
loop_
_entity.id
_entity.type
_entity.pdbx_description
1 polymer ?
#
loop_
_entity_poly.entity_id
_entity_poly.type
_entity_poly.pdbx_seq_one_letter_code
_entity_poly.pdbx_strand_id
1 'polypeptide(L)'
;MSGQGHPGRQLPRLAGHGTGRDDCGGVAAGDSEVTRVTRVTGAKMKCSIAGCPGEYEERHIIHTVRHRGQVIVIDHIPAEVCSVCGDVLLKPETVRRIEALLQARVQPLKTVPLYEYA
;
A
#
# COMPACT_ATOMS: atom_id res chain seq x y z
N MET A 1 -52.46 15.49 21.08
CA MET A 1 -53.18 14.39 21.76
C MET A 1 -53.06 13.15 20.89
N SER A 2 -52.86 11.99 21.52
CA SER A 2 -52.63 10.64 20.92
C SER A 2 -51.20 10.44 20.38
N GLY A 3 -50.30 9.64 20.96
CA GLY A 3 -50.44 8.53 21.91
C GLY A 3 -50.23 7.20 21.17
N GLN A 4 -49.16 6.48 21.56
CA GLN A 4 -48.81 5.04 21.38
C GLN A 4 -47.29 4.95 21.09
N GLY A 5 -46.39 4.43 21.92
CA GLY A 5 -46.54 3.46 23.02
C GLY A 5 -46.21 2.05 22.53
N HIS A 6 -44.92 1.70 22.44
CA HIS A 6 -44.50 0.31 22.23
C HIS A 6 -43.47 -0.12 23.30
N PRO A 7 -43.74 -1.23 24.03
CA PRO A 7 -42.88 -1.71 25.10
C PRO A 7 -41.82 -2.72 24.62
N GLY A 8 -40.67 -2.64 25.29
CA GLY A 8 -39.83 -3.75 25.76
C GLY A 8 -39.62 -4.99 24.89
N ARG A 9 -38.36 -5.19 24.47
CA ARG A 9 -37.82 -6.55 24.33
C ARG A 9 -36.40 -6.62 24.90
N GLN A 10 -36.35 -7.17 26.11
CA GLN A 10 -35.17 -7.46 26.88
C GLN A 10 -34.56 -8.76 26.34
N LEU A 11 -33.32 -8.70 25.85
CA LEU A 11 -32.56 -9.90 25.47
C LEU A 11 -31.82 -10.46 26.70
N PRO A 12 -31.87 -11.77 26.94
CA PRO A 12 -31.19 -12.39 28.06
C PRO A 12 -29.68 -12.45 27.84
N ARG A 13 -28.96 -12.18 28.92
CA ARG A 13 -27.52 -12.48 29.09
C ARG A 13 -27.34 -13.99 29.11
N LEU A 14 -26.51 -14.51 28.21
CA LEU A 14 -25.96 -15.87 28.33
C LEU A 14 -24.47 -15.75 28.62
N ALA A 15 -24.13 -15.99 29.88
CA ALA A 15 -22.78 -16.28 30.33
C ALA A 15 -22.39 -17.68 29.83
N GLY A 16 -21.38 -17.75 28.98
CA GLY A 16 -20.72 -19.00 28.59
C GLY A 16 -19.35 -19.07 29.26
N HIS A 17 -19.27 -19.86 30.34
CA HIS A 17 -18.01 -20.37 30.88
C HIS A 17 -17.49 -21.45 29.92
N GLY A 18 -16.27 -21.28 29.42
CA GLY A 18 -15.52 -22.30 28.70
C GLY A 18 -14.11 -22.38 29.28
N THR A 19 -13.89 -23.31 30.21
CA THR A 19 -12.57 -23.68 30.71
C THR A 19 -11.91 -24.61 29.70
N GLY A 20 -11.07 -24.07 28.83
CA GLY A 20 -10.17 -24.84 27.97
C GLY A 20 -8.75 -24.77 28.53
N ARG A 21 -8.24 -25.90 29.03
CA ARG A 21 -6.81 -26.11 29.23
C ARG A 21 -6.23 -26.43 27.86
N ASP A 22 -5.26 -25.65 27.43
CA ASP A 22 -4.36 -26.02 26.35
C ASP A 22 -2.92 -25.84 26.86
N ASP A 23 -2.36 -26.97 27.27
CA ASP A 23 -0.92 -27.21 27.33
C ASP A 23 -0.32 -26.98 25.93
N CYS A 24 0.61 -26.04 25.81
CA CYS A 24 1.59 -26.06 24.72
C CYS A 24 2.95 -25.66 25.26
N GLY A 25 3.82 -26.68 25.31
CA GLY A 25 5.21 -26.61 25.73
C GLY A 25 6.07 -25.66 24.91
N GLY A 26 7.23 -25.37 25.49
CA GLY A 26 8.16 -24.35 25.05
C GLY A 26 8.71 -24.51 23.63
N VAL A 27 9.17 -23.37 23.13
CA VAL A 27 10.22 -23.29 22.11
C VAL A 27 11.22 -22.27 22.58
N ALA A 28 12.47 -22.73 22.64
CA ALA A 28 13.64 -21.96 23.04
C ALA A 28 13.76 -20.67 22.21
N ALA A 29 14.16 -19.59 22.87
CA ALA A 29 14.56 -18.35 22.23
C ALA A 29 15.77 -18.65 21.32
N GLY A 30 15.49 -18.80 20.02
CA GLY A 30 16.52 -18.81 18.99
C GLY A 30 17.16 -17.43 18.93
N ASP A 31 18.47 -17.40 19.11
CA ASP A 31 19.30 -16.22 18.90
C ASP A 31 18.97 -15.62 17.53
N SER A 32 18.44 -14.40 17.56
CA SER A 32 18.08 -13.66 16.37
C SER A 32 19.34 -13.39 15.57
N GLU A 33 19.54 -14.16 14.50
CA GLU A 33 20.52 -13.89 13.46
C GLU A 33 20.13 -12.57 12.80
N VAL A 34 20.69 -11.47 13.34
CA VAL A 34 20.57 -10.13 12.77
C VAL A 34 21.27 -10.16 11.42
N THR A 35 20.50 -10.53 10.38
CA THR A 35 20.94 -10.47 8.99
C THR A 35 21.31 -9.01 8.73
N ARG A 36 22.60 -8.77 8.53
CA ARG A 36 23.14 -7.47 8.11
C ARG A 36 22.38 -7.01 6.87
N VAL A 37 21.50 -6.04 7.05
CA VAL A 37 20.97 -5.25 5.94
C VAL A 37 22.13 -4.39 5.44
N THR A 38 22.93 -4.92 4.53
CA THR A 38 23.94 -4.15 3.82
C THR A 38 23.19 -3.09 3.03
N ARG A 39 23.38 -1.82 3.41
CA ARG A 39 22.90 -0.67 2.66
C ARG A 39 23.46 -0.76 1.25
N VAL A 40 22.61 -1.12 0.28
CA VAL A 40 22.88 -0.87 -1.13
C VAL A 40 22.69 0.63 -1.33
N THR A 41 23.77 1.40 -1.14
CA THR A 41 23.84 2.76 -1.64
C THR A 41 23.57 2.73 -3.14
N GLY A 42 22.52 3.46 -3.56
CA GLY A 42 21.99 3.47 -4.93
C GLY A 42 23.09 3.58 -5.98
N ALA A 43 23.41 2.45 -6.60
CA ALA A 43 24.26 2.41 -7.77
C ALA A 43 23.40 2.85 -8.94
N LYS A 44 23.90 3.76 -9.80
CA LYS A 44 23.31 4.00 -11.12
C LYS A 44 23.35 2.68 -11.88
N MET A 45 22.21 2.01 -11.97
CA MET A 45 22.10 0.69 -12.56
C MET A 45 21.88 0.85 -14.06
N LYS A 46 22.56 0.03 -14.85
CA LYS A 46 22.22 -0.11 -16.27
C LYS A 46 20.80 -0.65 -16.39
N CYS A 47 20.09 -0.21 -17.42
CA CYS A 47 18.77 -0.73 -17.74
C CYS A 47 18.84 -2.25 -17.92
N SER A 48 17.91 -2.98 -17.31
CA SER A 48 17.85 -4.45 -17.38
C SER A 48 17.17 -4.94 -18.67
N ILE A 49 16.57 -4.04 -19.46
CA ILE A 49 15.91 -4.37 -20.72
C ILE A 49 16.95 -4.73 -21.77
N ALA A 50 16.74 -5.90 -22.39
CA ALA A 50 17.62 -6.41 -23.43
C ALA A 50 17.73 -5.41 -24.60
N GLY A 51 18.96 -4.99 -24.91
CA GLY A 51 19.24 -4.04 -25.99
C GLY A 51 19.12 -2.56 -25.60
N CYS A 52 18.84 -2.24 -24.34
CA CYS A 52 18.81 -0.84 -23.88
C CYS A 52 20.17 -0.43 -23.29
N PRO A 53 20.88 0.56 -23.87
CA PRO A 53 22.13 1.08 -23.31
C PRO A 53 21.91 2.09 -22.18
N GLY A 54 20.67 2.38 -21.82
CA GLY A 54 20.33 3.43 -20.86
C GLY A 54 20.69 3.10 -19.42
N GLU A 55 20.69 4.13 -18.58
CA GLU A 55 20.91 4.04 -17.14
C GLU A 55 19.64 4.48 -16.41
N TYR A 56 19.39 3.89 -15.25
CA TYR A 56 18.34 4.35 -14.36
C TYR A 56 18.79 5.57 -13.57
N GLU A 57 17.94 6.60 -13.58
CA GLU A 57 18.15 7.83 -12.84
C GLU A 57 17.01 8.05 -11.84
N GLU A 58 17.34 8.45 -10.61
CA GLU A 58 16.33 8.82 -9.63
C GLU A 58 15.59 10.09 -10.07
N ARG A 59 14.27 9.97 -10.23
CA ARG A 59 13.38 11.05 -10.65
C ARG A 59 12.06 10.98 -9.90
N HIS A 60 11.37 12.10 -9.83
CA HIS A 60 9.99 12.13 -9.38
C HIS A 60 9.07 12.08 -10.60
N ILE A 61 8.11 11.16 -10.58
CA ILE A 61 7.17 10.94 -11.67
C ILE A 61 5.74 11.18 -11.22
N ILE A 62 4.87 11.37 -12.21
CA ILE A 62 3.43 11.29 -12.05
C ILE A 62 3.00 9.88 -12.46
N HIS A 63 2.26 9.19 -11.58
CA HIS A 63 1.70 7.89 -11.87
C HIS A 63 0.18 7.95 -11.82
N THR A 64 -0.45 7.50 -12.91
CA THR A 64 -1.91 7.45 -13.03
C THR A 64 -2.38 6.02 -12.80
N VAL A 65 -3.28 5.83 -11.84
CA VAL A 65 -3.81 4.51 -11.50
C VAL A 65 -5.34 4.52 -11.64
N ARG A 66 -5.89 3.38 -12.06
CA ARG A 66 -7.34 3.16 -12.05
C ARG A 66 -7.67 2.30 -10.84
N HIS A 67 -8.37 2.87 -9.86
CA HIS A 67 -8.76 2.17 -8.64
C HIS A 67 -10.25 2.33 -8.40
N ARG A 68 -10.98 1.22 -8.24
CA ARG A 68 -12.44 1.19 -8.02
C ARG A 68 -13.25 2.03 -9.02
N GLY A 69 -12.85 2.00 -10.30
CA GLY A 69 -13.51 2.75 -11.36
C GLY A 69 -13.18 4.24 -11.43
N GLN A 70 -12.33 4.75 -10.53
CA GLN A 70 -11.86 6.14 -10.54
C GLN A 70 -10.43 6.22 -11.07
N VAL A 71 -10.15 7.24 -11.87
CA VAL A 71 -8.79 7.59 -12.29
C VAL A 71 -8.19 8.48 -11.22
N ILE A 72 -7.10 8.03 -10.61
CA ILE A 72 -6.38 8.75 -9.56
C ILE A 72 -4.99 9.08 -10.10
N VAL A 73 -4.62 10.35 -10.00
CA VAL A 73 -3.30 10.85 -10.40
C VAL A 73 -2.50 11.09 -9.13
N ILE A 74 -1.38 10.39 -9.00
CA ILE A 74 -0.46 10.52 -7.87
C ILE A 74 0.80 11.20 -8.37
N ASP A 75 1.11 12.35 -7.76
CA ASP A 75 2.22 13.22 -8.14
C ASP A 75 3.42 13.01 -7.20
N HIS A 76 4.61 13.42 -7.64
CA HIS A 76 5.87 13.34 -6.87
C HIS A 76 6.23 11.93 -6.35
N ILE A 77 6.05 10.90 -7.17
CA ILE A 77 6.46 9.54 -6.79
C ILE A 77 7.95 9.35 -7.04
N PRO A 78 8.76 9.03 -6.02
CA PRO A 78 10.18 8.73 -6.21
C PRO A 78 10.33 7.40 -6.95
N ALA A 79 10.96 7.44 -8.12
CA ALA A 79 11.16 6.32 -9.01
C ALA A 79 12.55 6.39 -9.67
N GLU A 80 13.01 5.26 -10.16
CA GLU A 80 14.19 5.17 -11.02
C GLU A 80 13.71 5.02 -12.46
N VAL A 81 14.06 5.98 -13.33
CA VAL A 81 13.57 6.01 -14.71
C VAL A 81 14.75 5.85 -15.66
N CYS A 82 14.63 4.94 -16.62
CA CYS A 82 15.64 4.79 -17.65
C CYS A 82 15.62 6.00 -18.60
N SER A 83 16.78 6.60 -18.83
CA SER A 83 16.95 7.76 -19.71
C SER A 83 16.67 7.48 -21.20
N VAL A 84 16.62 6.21 -21.62
CA VAL A 84 16.47 5.81 -23.03
C VAL A 84 15.10 5.20 -23.31
N CYS A 85 14.75 4.10 -22.65
CA CYS A 85 13.49 3.39 -22.93
C CYS A 85 12.30 3.90 -22.11
N GLY A 86 12.54 4.69 -21.05
CA GLY A 86 11.49 5.17 -20.16
C GLY A 86 10.95 4.14 -19.18
N ASP A 87 11.63 2.99 -19.01
CA ASP A 87 11.27 2.02 -17.99
C ASP A 87 11.37 2.61 -16.58
N VAL A 88 10.46 2.19 -15.70
CA VAL A 88 10.27 2.78 -14.37
C VAL A 88 10.36 1.71 -13.31
N LEU A 89 11.30 1.86 -12.38
CA LEU A 89 11.42 1.04 -11.21
C LEU A 89 10.95 1.81 -9.97
N LEU A 90 10.09 1.15 -9.18
CA LEU A 90 9.59 1.66 -7.91
C LEU A 90 10.17 0.83 -6.78
N LYS A 91 10.70 1.52 -5.76
CA LYS A 91 11.16 0.87 -4.53
C LYS A 91 9.96 0.21 -3.80
N PRO A 92 10.14 -0.93 -3.11
CA PRO A 92 9.05 -1.61 -2.41
C PRO A 92 8.30 -0.71 -1.42
N GLU A 93 9.01 0.18 -0.73
CA GLU A 93 8.43 1.15 0.20
C GLU A 93 7.51 2.14 -0.52
N THR A 94 7.91 2.59 -1.71
CA THR A 94 7.10 3.49 -2.56
C THR A 94 5.80 2.82 -2.96
N VAL A 95 5.86 1.57 -3.43
CA VAL A 95 4.66 0.80 -3.81
C VAL A 95 3.71 0.65 -2.63
N ARG A 96 4.20 0.25 -1.45
CA ARG A 96 3.38 0.12 -0.24
C ARG A 96 2.70 1.43 0.16
N ARG A 97 3.39 2.57 0.01
CA ARG A 97 2.79 3.89 0.29
C ARG A 97 1.71 4.25 -0.71
N ILE A 98 1.90 3.96 -2.00
CA ILE A 98 0.88 4.16 -3.04
C ILE A 98 -0.37 3.33 -2.72
N GLU A 99 -0.20 2.05 -2.39
CA GLU A 99 -1.32 1.17 -2.04
C GLU A 99 -2.08 1.67 -0.81
N ALA A 100 -1.35 2.10 0.24
CA ALA A 100 -1.97 2.69 1.43
C ALA A 100 -2.77 3.95 1.11
N LEU A 101 -2.26 4.83 0.22
CA LEU A 101 -2.98 6.02 -0.24
C LEU A 101 -4.27 5.66 -0.99
N LEU A 102 -4.25 4.60 -1.80
CA LEU A 102 -5.43 4.15 -2.56
C LEU A 102 -6.50 3.50 -1.67
N GLN A 103 -6.07 2.83 -0.59
CA GLN A 103 -6.99 2.23 0.38
C GLN A 103 -7.59 3.26 1.34
N ALA A 104 -6.81 4.28 1.69
CA ALA A 104 -7.27 5.37 2.52
C ALA A 104 -8.25 6.25 1.75
N ARG A 105 -9.36 6.66 2.39
CA ARG A 105 -10.33 7.61 1.81
C ARG A 105 -9.82 9.05 1.94
N VAL A 106 -8.62 9.32 1.41
CA VAL A 106 -7.99 10.65 1.48
C VAL A 106 -8.62 11.55 0.41
N GLN A 107 -8.91 12.81 0.77
CA GLN A 107 -9.33 13.79 -0.22
C GLN A 107 -8.14 14.19 -1.10
N PRO A 108 -8.32 14.33 -2.42
CA PRO A 108 -7.25 14.74 -3.31
C PRO A 108 -6.78 16.16 -2.97
N LEU A 109 -5.47 16.42 -3.05
CA LEU A 109 -4.93 17.77 -2.89
C LEU A 109 -5.44 18.74 -3.97
N LYS A 110 -5.65 18.23 -5.19
CA LYS A 110 -6.11 18.97 -6.35
C LYS A 110 -6.86 18.03 -7.30
N THR A 111 -7.84 18.56 -8.01
CA THR A 111 -8.51 17.85 -9.12
C THR A 111 -7.93 18.32 -10.44
N VAL A 112 -7.84 17.42 -11.43
CA VAL A 112 -7.32 17.73 -12.78
C VAL A 112 -8.42 17.48 -13.82
N PRO A 113 -8.52 18.30 -14.88
CA PRO A 113 -9.46 18.06 -15.96
C PRO A 113 -9.08 16.79 -16.73
N LEU A 114 -10.09 16.02 -17.16
CA LEU A 114 -9.93 14.87 -18.03
C LEU A 114 -10.41 15.26 -19.44
N TYR A 115 -9.57 15.03 -20.44
CA TYR A 115 -9.90 15.25 -21.85
C TYR A 115 -10.03 13.89 -22.57
N GLU A 116 -11.03 13.78 -23.44
CA GLU A 116 -11.23 12.62 -24.32
C GLU A 116 -10.49 12.84 -25.64
N TYR A 117 -9.85 11.80 -26.17
CA TYR A 117 -9.23 11.81 -27.48
C TYR A 117 -10.31 11.53 -28.54
N ALA A 118 -10.63 12.53 -29.36
CA ALA A 118 -11.73 12.52 -30.33
C ALA A 118 -11.46 11.65 -31.58
#